data_AF-A0A8H5F488-F1
#
_entry.id   AF-A0A8H5F488-F1
#
_cell.length_a   1.000
_cell.length_b   1.000
_cell.length_c   1.000
_cell.angle_alpha   90.00
_cell.angle_beta   90.00
_cell.angle_gamma   90.00
#
_symmetry.space_group_name_H-M   'P 1'
#
loop_
_entity.id
_entity.type
_entity.pdbx_description
1 polymer ?
#
loop_
_entity_poly.entity_id
_entity_poly.type
_entity_poly.pdbx_seq_one_letter_code
_entity_poly.pdbx_strand_id
1 'polypeptide(L)'
;MLSQRFLRSGPSTRLFSALKSRSILSSSTSSVLHTAATKCAPKAALSVTQRHHFSTTRPAGLPRSMPSQNNIAPPSEEIMAAVGMLEQTAAQPFLQDIPTDPEDRLRRAVTLILQIVLYLGIPRGTSEQGMQFLMAFGSAPVGPKSEIARARRASVPILRAVIRDINSIPEDHPLREQAKDMFESLKVVTMLSEVHLLESEDAVLGFTHFWPVSQEHILQILDDLSAAGYGVDMEKLGEEALNDLQSENQKS
;
A
#
# COMPACT_ATOMS: atom_id res chain seq x y z
N MET A 1 -21.75 40.08 21.14
CA MET A 1 -21.20 40.35 19.80
C MET A 1 -20.50 39.10 19.31
N LEU A 2 -20.95 38.62 18.15
CA LEU A 2 -20.55 37.36 17.50
C LEU A 2 -19.15 37.46 16.88
N SER A 3 -18.34 36.41 17.01
CA SER A 3 -17.32 36.04 16.03
C SER A 3 -17.04 34.53 16.16
N GLN A 4 -17.76 33.72 15.39
CA GLN A 4 -17.25 32.90 14.27
C GLN A 4 -16.05 32.01 14.65
N ARG A 5 -16.31 30.74 15.02
CA ARG A 5 -16.26 29.56 14.13
C ARG A 5 -14.98 29.47 13.30
N PHE A 6 -13.92 28.92 13.91
CA PHE A 6 -12.92 28.14 13.19
C PHE A 6 -13.18 26.66 13.47
N LEU A 7 -13.88 26.00 12.55
CA LEU A 7 -13.89 24.53 12.47
C LEU A 7 -12.47 24.12 12.06
N ARG A 8 -11.65 23.76 13.05
CA ARG A 8 -10.38 23.08 12.82
C ARG A 8 -10.71 21.67 12.32
N SER A 9 -10.61 21.45 11.01
CA SER A 9 -10.45 20.09 10.47
C SER A 9 -9.13 19.53 11.03
N GLY A 10 -9.19 18.44 11.79
CA GLY A 10 -7.99 17.78 12.30
C GLY A 10 -7.02 17.35 11.19
N PRO A 11 -5.73 17.14 11.50
CA PRO A 11 -4.72 16.72 10.52
C PRO A 11 -5.01 15.35 9.88
N SER A 12 -5.81 14.50 10.53
CA SER A 12 -6.11 13.14 10.08
C SER A 12 -6.98 13.12 8.81
N THR A 13 -8.04 13.92 8.74
CA THR A 13 -8.92 14.00 7.54
C THR A 13 -8.20 14.53 6.30
N ARG A 14 -7.08 15.25 6.46
CA ARG A 14 -6.24 15.70 5.34
C ARG A 14 -5.37 14.59 4.75
N LEU A 15 -4.89 13.65 5.56
CA LEU A 15 -4.14 12.48 5.05
C LEU A 15 -5.07 11.54 4.27
N PHE A 16 -6.27 11.29 4.78
CA PHE A 16 -7.27 10.44 4.12
C PHE A 16 -7.82 11.07 2.82
N SER A 17 -8.18 12.35 2.85
CA SER A 17 -8.59 13.06 1.63
C SER A 17 -7.46 13.20 0.61
N ALA A 18 -6.20 13.33 1.06
CA ALA A 18 -5.05 13.32 0.16
C ALA A 18 -4.86 11.95 -0.48
N LEU A 19 -4.88 10.84 0.27
CA LEU A 19 -4.76 9.50 -0.28
C LEU A 19 -5.91 9.14 -1.24
N LYS A 20 -7.16 9.51 -0.89
CA LYS A 20 -8.36 9.22 -1.70
C LYS A 20 -8.47 10.09 -2.95
N SER A 21 -8.15 11.38 -2.87
CA SER A 21 -8.06 12.26 -4.06
C SER A 21 -6.93 11.86 -5.01
N ARG A 22 -5.98 11.04 -4.56
CA ARG A 22 -4.81 10.59 -5.31
C ARG A 22 -4.99 9.24 -6.02
N SER A 23 -6.00 8.43 -5.66
CA SER A 23 -6.33 7.18 -6.39
C SER A 23 -6.94 7.44 -7.78
N ILE A 24 -7.51 8.64 -7.99
CA ILE A 24 -8.35 8.96 -9.16
C ILE A 24 -7.54 9.20 -10.46
N LEU A 25 -6.20 9.16 -10.43
CA LEU A 25 -5.36 9.47 -11.61
C LEU A 25 -4.80 8.26 -12.38
N SER A 26 -5.22 7.03 -12.08
CA SER A 26 -4.75 5.82 -12.80
C SER A 26 -5.78 5.14 -13.71
N SER A 27 -6.74 5.88 -14.27
CA SER A 27 -7.62 5.37 -15.33
C SER A 27 -7.38 6.10 -16.64
N SER A 28 -6.21 5.86 -17.26
CA SER A 28 -6.06 6.10 -18.70
C SER A 28 -6.73 4.99 -19.47
N THR A 29 -7.85 5.38 -20.07
CA THR A 29 -8.63 4.69 -21.08
C THR A 29 -7.77 4.16 -22.24
N SER A 30 -8.00 2.91 -22.63
CA SER A 30 -7.80 2.48 -24.01
C SER A 30 -9.00 1.66 -24.44
N SER A 31 -9.90 2.35 -25.13
CA SER A 31 -10.98 1.80 -25.92
C SER A 31 -10.45 1.50 -27.33
N VAL A 32 -10.47 0.22 -27.74
CA VAL A 32 -10.67 -0.15 -29.15
C VAL A 32 -11.61 -1.36 -29.20
N LEU A 33 -12.71 -1.18 -29.91
CA LEU A 33 -13.79 -2.13 -30.16
C LEU A 33 -13.52 -3.01 -31.40
N HIS A 34 -14.03 -4.26 -31.33
CA HIS A 34 -14.45 -5.20 -32.39
C HIS A 34 -13.39 -5.66 -33.43
N THR A 35 -13.28 -6.95 -33.79
CA THR A 35 -14.31 -7.73 -34.50
C THR A 35 -13.96 -9.22 -34.53
N ALA A 36 -14.99 -10.06 -34.60
CA ALA A 36 -14.94 -11.52 -34.64
C ALA A 36 -14.54 -12.12 -36.02
N ALA A 37 -14.13 -13.39 -35.95
CA ALA A 37 -14.18 -14.45 -36.98
C ALA A 37 -13.25 -14.34 -38.21
N THR A 38 -12.42 -15.36 -38.45
CA THR A 38 -12.76 -16.53 -39.31
C THR A 38 -11.48 -17.33 -39.64
N LYS A 39 -11.67 -18.65 -39.57
CA LYS A 39 -10.81 -19.78 -39.94
C LYS A 39 -10.38 -19.75 -41.42
N CYS A 40 -9.10 -19.92 -41.73
CA CYS A 40 -8.58 -20.74 -42.86
C CYS A 40 -7.03 -20.69 -42.94
N ALA A 41 -6.40 -21.87 -42.99
CA ALA A 41 -5.08 -22.09 -43.60
C ALA A 41 -5.30 -22.44 -45.09
N PRO A 42 -4.34 -22.20 -46.01
CA PRO A 42 -3.22 -23.13 -46.15
C PRO A 42 -1.85 -22.53 -46.58
N LYS A 43 -0.80 -23.31 -46.26
CA LYS A 43 0.47 -23.56 -46.98
C LYS A 43 0.78 -22.72 -48.24
N ALA A 44 1.92 -22.02 -48.22
CA ALA A 44 2.91 -22.04 -49.30
C ALA A 44 4.27 -21.54 -48.79
N ALA A 45 5.33 -22.26 -49.17
CA ALA A 45 6.73 -21.94 -48.91
C ALA A 45 7.18 -20.73 -49.74
N LEU A 46 8.18 -19.99 -49.24
CA LEU A 46 9.26 -19.43 -50.04
C LEU A 46 10.38 -18.93 -49.12
N SER A 47 11.53 -19.58 -49.26
CA SER A 47 12.81 -19.24 -48.65
C SER A 47 13.37 -17.98 -49.30
N VAL A 48 13.72 -16.96 -48.50
CA VAL A 48 14.71 -15.94 -48.91
C VAL A 48 15.64 -15.69 -47.73
N THR A 49 16.86 -16.21 -47.89
CA THR A 49 18.03 -15.85 -47.10
C THR A 49 18.52 -14.49 -47.59
N GLN A 50 18.51 -13.47 -46.73
CA GLN A 50 19.29 -12.25 -46.98
C GLN A 50 20.17 -11.96 -45.77
N ARG A 51 21.43 -12.40 -45.91
CA ARG A 51 22.57 -11.93 -45.14
C ARG A 51 22.80 -10.46 -45.48
N HIS A 52 22.66 -9.58 -44.50
CA HIS A 52 23.33 -8.28 -44.55
C HIS A 52 24.48 -8.28 -43.55
N HIS A 53 25.68 -8.41 -44.10
CA HIS A 53 26.92 -8.00 -43.47
C HIS A 53 26.90 -6.47 -43.33
N PHE A 54 27.08 -5.98 -42.11
CA PHE A 54 27.68 -4.66 -41.88
C PHE A 54 28.78 -4.81 -40.83
N SER A 55 30.01 -4.65 -41.30
CA SER A 55 31.19 -4.51 -40.46
C SER A 55 31.29 -3.09 -39.92
N THR A 56 31.67 -3.01 -38.65
CA THR A 56 32.64 -2.07 -38.06
C THR A 56 32.45 -0.57 -38.31
N THR A 57 32.02 0.15 -37.26
CA THR A 57 32.80 1.30 -36.77
C THR A 57 32.56 1.48 -35.28
N ARG A 58 33.61 1.28 -34.48
CA ARG A 58 33.68 1.55 -33.03
C ARG A 58 34.12 3.01 -32.86
N PRO A 59 33.32 3.91 -32.28
CA PRO A 59 33.84 5.15 -31.75
C PRO A 59 34.38 4.88 -30.36
N ALA A 60 35.66 5.15 -30.19
CA ALA A 60 36.29 5.27 -28.89
C ALA A 60 35.73 6.49 -28.13
N GLY A 61 35.51 6.31 -26.83
CA GLY A 61 35.72 7.38 -25.85
C GLY A 61 34.64 8.45 -25.73
N LEU A 62 33.61 8.16 -24.94
CA LEU A 62 33.08 9.11 -23.95
C LEU A 62 32.66 8.30 -22.71
N PRO A 63 33.20 8.57 -21.51
CA PRO A 63 32.58 8.06 -20.30
C PRO A 63 31.25 8.79 -20.17
N ARG A 64 30.16 8.10 -20.53
CA ARG A 64 28.82 8.57 -20.19
C ARG A 64 28.74 8.50 -18.67
N SER A 65 28.98 9.64 -18.02
CA SER A 65 28.70 9.85 -16.62
C SER A 65 27.25 9.45 -16.39
N MET A 66 27.06 8.25 -15.83
CA MET A 66 25.80 7.88 -15.20
C MET A 66 25.47 9.00 -14.22
N PRO A 67 24.25 9.56 -14.21
CA PRO A 67 23.86 10.46 -13.14
C PRO A 67 24.07 9.69 -11.84
N SER A 68 24.99 10.17 -11.01
CA SER A 68 25.29 9.63 -9.70
C SER A 68 23.98 9.47 -8.94
N GLN A 69 23.58 8.23 -8.70
CA GLN A 69 22.40 7.85 -7.90
C GLN A 69 22.52 8.21 -6.41
N ASN A 70 23.49 9.05 -6.02
CA ASN A 70 23.92 9.18 -4.63
C ASN A 70 23.68 10.56 -4.01
N ASN A 71 22.73 11.35 -4.51
CA ASN A 71 22.25 12.56 -3.81
C ASN A 71 20.80 12.39 -3.33
N ILE A 72 20.44 11.19 -2.88
CA ILE A 72 19.26 11.03 -2.04
C ILE A 72 19.75 11.32 -0.63
N ALA A 73 19.30 12.43 -0.05
CA ALA A 73 19.54 12.73 1.36
C ALA A 73 19.18 11.49 2.19
N PRO A 74 19.98 11.13 3.22
CA PRO A 74 19.68 9.98 4.04
C PRO A 74 18.23 10.10 4.57
N PRO A 75 17.49 8.97 4.63
CA PRO A 75 16.12 8.99 5.14
C PRO A 75 16.11 9.62 6.54
N SER A 76 15.11 10.44 6.82
CA SER A 76 14.99 11.08 8.12
C SER A 76 14.86 10.03 9.23
N GLU A 77 15.27 10.42 10.44
CA GLU A 77 15.13 9.58 11.64
C GLU A 77 13.68 9.11 11.85
N GLU A 78 12.70 9.98 11.54
CA GLU A 78 11.27 9.67 11.61
C GLU A 78 10.87 8.52 10.66
N ILE A 79 11.36 8.54 9.42
CA ILE A 79 11.08 7.48 8.43
C ILE A 79 11.71 6.16 8.90
N MET A 80 12.95 6.21 9.37
CA MET A 80 13.66 5.02 9.85
C MET A 80 12.98 4.39 11.08
N ALA A 81 12.53 5.23 12.02
CA ALA A 81 11.78 4.78 13.19
C ALA A 81 10.47 4.07 12.78
N ALA A 82 9.75 4.62 11.81
CA ALA A 82 8.49 4.01 11.36
C ALA A 82 8.65 2.74 10.54
N VAL A 83 9.69 2.63 9.72
CA VAL A 83 10.04 1.33 9.12
C VAL A 83 10.36 0.31 10.22
N GLY A 84 11.07 0.75 11.27
CA GLY A 84 11.31 -0.09 12.46
C GLY A 84 10.01 -0.58 13.10
N MET A 85 9.00 0.28 13.24
CA MET A 85 7.69 -0.10 13.78
C MET A 85 6.95 -1.12 12.89
N LEU A 86 6.99 -0.93 11.56
CA LEU A 86 6.42 -1.91 10.63
C LEU A 86 7.12 -3.26 10.72
N GLU A 87 8.45 -3.27 10.75
CA GLU A 87 9.23 -4.51 10.89
C GLU A 87 8.97 -5.19 12.23
N GLN A 88 8.92 -4.42 13.32
CA GLN A 88 8.62 -4.95 14.65
C GLN A 88 7.23 -5.56 14.69
N THR A 89 6.23 -4.92 14.08
CA THR A 89 4.86 -5.45 13.99
C THR A 89 4.82 -6.70 13.12
N ALA A 90 5.45 -6.68 11.95
CA ALA A 90 5.56 -7.82 11.05
C ALA A 90 6.21 -9.06 11.70
N ALA A 91 7.08 -8.85 12.69
CA ALA A 91 7.73 -9.91 13.45
C ALA A 91 6.93 -10.40 14.67
N GLN A 92 5.77 -9.81 14.98
CA GLN A 92 5.01 -10.19 16.18
C GLN A 92 4.37 -11.57 16.03
N PRO A 93 4.48 -12.45 17.06
CA PRO A 93 3.86 -13.76 17.05
C PRO A 93 2.33 -13.71 16.90
N PHE A 94 1.68 -12.68 17.47
CA PHE A 94 0.21 -12.55 17.40
C PHE A 94 -0.32 -12.41 15.97
N LEU A 95 0.52 -12.07 15.00
CA LEU A 95 0.14 -12.06 13.59
C LEU A 95 -0.11 -13.47 13.05
N GLN A 96 0.22 -14.54 13.77
CA GLN A 96 -0.10 -15.92 13.38
C GLN A 96 -1.43 -16.41 13.99
N ASP A 97 -1.86 -15.81 15.09
CA ASP A 97 -3.07 -16.19 15.81
C ASP A 97 -4.27 -15.42 15.31
N ILE A 98 -5.44 -16.06 15.19
CA ILE A 98 -6.70 -15.41 14.83
C ILE A 98 -7.48 -15.12 16.13
N PRO A 99 -7.88 -13.86 16.41
CA PRO A 99 -8.71 -13.54 17.57
C PRO A 99 -10.01 -14.33 17.55
N THR A 100 -10.47 -14.79 18.72
CA THR A 100 -11.69 -15.60 18.79
C THR A 100 -12.93 -14.81 18.36
N ASP A 101 -13.07 -13.58 18.86
CA ASP A 101 -14.20 -12.71 18.58
C ASP A 101 -14.10 -12.08 17.18
N PRO A 102 -15.12 -12.20 16.31
CA PRO A 102 -15.14 -11.58 14.99
C PRO A 102 -14.95 -10.06 14.99
N GLU A 103 -15.48 -9.33 15.99
CA GLU A 103 -15.29 -7.88 16.05
C GLU A 103 -13.84 -7.51 16.36
N ASP A 104 -13.19 -8.25 17.27
CA ASP A 104 -11.77 -8.06 17.55
C ASP A 104 -10.88 -8.30 16.33
N ARG A 105 -11.27 -9.23 15.43
CA ARG A 105 -10.59 -9.42 14.13
C ARG A 105 -10.67 -8.15 13.28
N LEU A 106 -11.84 -7.52 13.23
CA LEU A 106 -12.07 -6.27 12.48
C LEU A 106 -11.29 -5.10 13.10
N ARG A 107 -11.34 -4.92 14.43
CA ARG A 107 -10.56 -3.89 15.15
C ARG A 107 -9.06 -4.05 14.92
N ARG A 108 -8.57 -5.30 14.97
CA ARG A 108 -7.17 -5.61 14.69
C ARG A 108 -6.81 -5.29 13.25
N ALA A 109 -7.66 -5.65 12.29
CA ALA A 109 -7.45 -5.32 10.88
C ALA A 109 -7.31 -3.80 10.66
N VAL A 110 -8.18 -2.99 11.27
CA VAL A 110 -8.06 -1.52 11.24
C VAL A 110 -6.69 -1.07 11.73
N THR A 111 -6.28 -1.55 12.90
CA THR A 111 -5.00 -1.16 13.52
C THR A 111 -3.81 -1.49 12.62
N LEU A 112 -3.82 -2.69 12.03
CA LEU A 112 -2.75 -3.15 11.14
C LEU A 112 -2.71 -2.37 9.82
N ILE A 113 -3.85 -2.07 9.20
CA ILE A 113 -3.90 -1.24 8.00
C ILE A 113 -3.42 0.18 8.33
N LEU A 114 -3.86 0.74 9.46
CA LEU A 114 -3.46 2.07 9.90
C LEU A 114 -1.95 2.21 10.06
N GLN A 115 -1.23 1.19 10.55
CA GLN A 115 0.22 1.26 10.64
C GLN A 115 0.90 1.48 9.28
N ILE A 116 0.42 0.81 8.23
CA ILE A 116 0.91 1.00 6.86
C ILE A 116 0.58 2.41 6.38
N VAL A 117 -0.66 2.85 6.58
CA VAL A 117 -1.11 4.20 6.17
C VAL A 117 -0.35 5.30 6.89
N LEU A 118 -0.09 5.15 8.19
CA LEU A 118 0.69 6.08 8.99
C LEU A 118 2.10 6.22 8.44
N TYR A 119 2.75 5.09 8.15
CA TYR A 119 4.07 5.09 7.51
C TYR A 119 4.06 5.88 6.17
N LEU A 120 3.05 5.67 5.33
CA LEU A 120 2.89 6.40 4.07
C LEU A 120 2.62 7.90 4.25
N GLY A 121 2.12 8.30 5.41
CA GLY A 121 1.87 9.69 5.79
C GLY A 121 3.08 10.42 6.38
N ILE A 122 4.20 9.74 6.63
CA ILE A 122 5.37 10.32 7.32
C ILE A 122 6.10 11.41 6.55
N PRO A 123 6.27 11.36 5.22
CA PRO A 123 6.94 12.44 4.52
C PRO A 123 6.18 13.76 4.69
N ARG A 124 6.57 14.53 5.72
CA ARG A 124 6.06 15.87 6.04
C ARG A 124 6.75 16.86 5.12
N GLY A 125 6.22 16.96 3.90
CA GLY A 125 6.78 17.78 2.85
C GLY A 125 5.70 18.54 2.10
N THR A 126 6.06 19.03 0.91
CA THR A 126 5.06 19.52 -0.03
C THR A 126 4.14 18.38 -0.47
N SER A 127 2.93 18.72 -0.94
CA SER A 127 1.99 17.74 -1.50
C SER A 127 2.65 16.86 -2.57
N GLU A 128 3.56 17.45 -3.36
CA GLU A 128 4.34 16.79 -4.42
C GLU A 128 5.35 15.78 -3.86
N GLN A 129 6.09 16.13 -2.80
CA GLN A 129 7.03 15.19 -2.16
C GLN A 129 6.31 13.97 -1.59
N GLY A 130 5.15 14.18 -0.93
CA GLY A 130 4.32 13.07 -0.48
C GLY A 130 3.82 12.21 -1.63
N MET A 131 3.49 12.80 -2.78
CA MET A 131 3.05 12.05 -3.96
C MET A 131 4.20 11.24 -4.57
N GLN A 132 5.39 11.83 -4.70
CA GLN A 132 6.59 11.14 -5.16
C GLN A 132 6.93 9.97 -4.24
N PHE A 133 6.79 10.15 -2.91
CA PHE A 133 7.00 9.06 -1.96
C PHE A 133 5.99 7.93 -2.12
N LEU A 134 4.69 8.24 -2.26
CA LEU A 134 3.66 7.22 -2.48
C LEU A 134 3.90 6.43 -3.79
N MET A 135 4.22 7.13 -4.88
CA MET A 135 4.57 6.51 -6.15
C MET A 135 5.83 5.64 -6.01
N ALA A 136 6.84 6.15 -5.30
CA ALA A 136 8.06 5.42 -5.03
C ALA A 136 7.79 4.17 -4.18
N PHE A 137 6.95 4.26 -3.16
CA PHE A 137 6.54 3.13 -2.36
C PHE A 137 5.80 2.07 -3.18
N GLY A 138 4.92 2.47 -4.11
CA GLY A 138 4.19 1.51 -4.93
C GLY A 138 5.04 0.77 -5.96
N SER A 139 5.98 1.45 -6.63
CA SER A 139 6.57 0.89 -7.86
C SER A 139 8.05 1.19 -8.10
N ALA A 140 8.70 2.07 -7.31
CA ALA A 140 10.08 2.42 -7.61
C ALA A 140 11.02 1.20 -7.45
N PRO A 141 12.00 1.05 -8.36
CA PRO A 141 13.09 0.11 -8.18
C PRO A 141 13.99 0.63 -7.07
N VAL A 142 14.15 -0.16 -6.02
CA VAL A 142 14.93 0.22 -4.84
C VAL A 142 15.84 -0.92 -4.43
N GLY A 143 17.01 -0.60 -3.86
CA GLY A 143 17.91 -1.62 -3.35
C GLY A 143 17.28 -2.42 -2.20
N PRO A 144 17.65 -3.70 -1.98
CA PRO A 144 16.99 -4.59 -1.03
C PRO A 144 17.09 -4.16 0.44
N LYS A 145 18.04 -3.27 0.75
CA LYS A 145 18.27 -2.67 2.08
C LYS A 145 17.71 -1.25 2.21
N SER A 146 17.08 -0.71 1.15
CA SER A 146 16.46 0.60 1.25
C SER A 146 15.30 0.54 2.23
N GLU A 147 14.97 1.70 2.76
CA GLU A 147 13.87 1.94 3.66
C GLU A 147 12.52 1.53 3.03
N ILE A 148 12.24 1.95 1.79
CA ILE A 148 11.07 1.49 1.01
C ILE A 148 11.05 -0.04 0.85
N ALA A 149 12.18 -0.68 0.49
CA ALA A 149 12.20 -2.14 0.29
C ALA A 149 11.88 -2.89 1.59
N ARG A 150 12.41 -2.40 2.71
CA ARG A 150 12.15 -2.93 4.06
C ARG A 150 10.68 -2.75 4.44
N ALA A 151 10.13 -1.55 4.24
CA ALA A 151 8.73 -1.27 4.51
C ALA A 151 7.79 -2.18 3.71
N ARG A 152 8.01 -2.33 2.39
CA ARG A 152 7.24 -3.27 1.54
C ARG A 152 7.28 -4.70 2.09
N ARG A 153 8.48 -5.18 2.43
CA ARG A 153 8.67 -6.53 2.97
C ARG A 153 7.93 -6.71 4.31
N ALA A 154 7.92 -5.70 5.16
CA ALA A 154 7.18 -5.71 6.43
C ALA A 154 5.66 -5.58 6.23
N SER A 155 5.20 -4.85 5.22
CA SER A 155 3.77 -4.73 4.91
C SER A 155 3.13 -6.04 4.46
N VAL A 156 3.87 -6.92 3.77
CA VAL A 156 3.33 -8.21 3.28
C VAL A 156 2.74 -9.09 4.40
N PRO A 157 3.48 -9.48 5.46
CA PRO A 157 2.91 -10.28 6.54
C PRO A 157 1.77 -9.57 7.29
N ILE A 158 1.84 -8.24 7.42
CA ILE A 158 0.77 -7.44 8.03
C ILE A 158 -0.52 -7.55 7.20
N LEU A 159 -0.43 -7.35 5.88
CA LEU A 159 -1.57 -7.47 4.97
C LEU A 159 -2.12 -8.89 4.91
N ARG A 160 -1.27 -9.91 4.95
CA ARG A 160 -1.73 -11.31 5.03
C ARG A 160 -2.50 -11.58 6.31
N ALA A 161 -2.06 -11.02 7.45
CA ALA A 161 -2.79 -11.13 8.71
C ALA A 161 -4.16 -10.44 8.61
N VAL A 162 -4.23 -9.23 8.06
CA VAL A 162 -5.50 -8.52 7.79
C VAL A 162 -6.45 -9.38 6.96
N ILE A 163 -5.97 -9.90 5.83
CA ILE A 163 -6.79 -10.73 4.92
C ILE A 163 -7.31 -11.97 5.63
N ARG A 164 -6.43 -12.69 6.34
CA ARG A 164 -6.78 -13.91 7.08
C ARG A 164 -7.80 -13.61 8.18
N ASP A 165 -7.60 -12.54 8.94
CA ASP A 165 -8.46 -12.17 10.06
C ASP A 165 -9.89 -11.89 9.58
N ILE A 166 -10.05 -11.08 8.53
CA ILE A 166 -11.37 -10.75 8.02
C ILE A 166 -12.00 -11.96 7.31
N ASN A 167 -11.25 -12.71 6.49
CA ASN A 167 -11.77 -13.90 5.80
C ASN A 167 -12.17 -15.04 6.75
N SER A 168 -11.58 -15.10 7.95
CA SER A 168 -11.90 -16.13 8.94
C SER A 168 -13.30 -15.97 9.58
N ILE A 169 -13.97 -14.83 9.36
CA ILE A 169 -15.34 -14.60 9.83
C ILE A 169 -16.29 -15.51 9.03
N PRO A 170 -17.12 -16.35 9.68
CA PRO A 170 -18.03 -17.26 8.97
C PRO A 170 -18.96 -16.54 7.98
N GLU A 171 -19.32 -17.22 6.88
CA GLU A 171 -20.20 -16.64 5.83
C GLU A 171 -21.63 -16.38 6.32
N ASP A 172 -22.08 -17.10 7.36
CA ASP A 172 -23.39 -16.93 8.01
C ASP A 172 -23.37 -15.90 9.15
N HIS A 173 -22.20 -15.30 9.45
CA HIS A 173 -22.07 -14.33 10.53
C HIS A 173 -22.76 -12.99 10.17
N PRO A 174 -23.55 -12.36 11.06
CA PRO A 174 -24.28 -11.13 10.77
C PRO A 174 -23.42 -9.96 10.24
N LEU A 175 -22.14 -9.92 10.62
CA LEU A 175 -21.19 -8.91 10.13
C LEU A 175 -21.01 -8.93 8.60
N ARG A 176 -21.20 -10.09 7.95
CA ARG A 176 -21.12 -10.23 6.50
C ARG A 176 -22.16 -9.40 5.77
N GLU A 177 -23.35 -9.27 6.35
CA GLU A 177 -24.43 -8.43 5.81
C GLU A 177 -24.24 -6.96 6.20
N GLN A 178 -23.84 -6.70 7.45
CA GLN A 178 -23.67 -5.33 7.96
C GLN A 178 -22.54 -4.57 7.25
N ALA A 179 -21.46 -5.26 6.88
CA ALA A 179 -20.28 -4.68 6.24
C ALA A 179 -20.03 -5.28 4.84
N LYS A 180 -21.10 -5.44 4.05
CA LYS A 180 -21.05 -6.12 2.75
C LYS A 180 -19.98 -5.55 1.80
N ASP A 181 -19.93 -4.23 1.65
CA ASP A 181 -19.01 -3.54 0.72
C ASP A 181 -17.53 -3.77 1.10
N MET A 182 -17.24 -3.85 2.40
CA MET A 182 -15.91 -4.19 2.91
C MET A 182 -15.51 -5.61 2.49
N PHE A 183 -16.42 -6.59 2.62
CA PHE A 183 -16.15 -7.97 2.21
C PHE A 183 -16.02 -8.11 0.69
N GLU A 184 -16.71 -7.30 -0.10
CA GLU A 184 -16.53 -7.24 -1.56
C GLU A 184 -15.13 -6.71 -1.92
N SER A 185 -14.70 -5.62 -1.28
CA SER A 185 -13.34 -5.09 -1.44
C SER A 185 -12.28 -6.09 -1.00
N LEU A 186 -12.51 -6.80 0.11
CA LEU A 186 -11.62 -7.84 0.61
C LEU A 186 -11.45 -9.00 -0.38
N LYS A 187 -12.50 -9.42 -1.10
CA LYS A 187 -12.39 -10.47 -2.13
C LYS A 187 -11.38 -10.07 -3.20
N VAL A 188 -11.43 -8.81 -3.67
CA VAL A 188 -10.48 -8.30 -4.65
C VAL A 188 -9.05 -8.32 -4.09
N VAL A 189 -8.85 -7.82 -2.87
CA VAL A 189 -7.54 -7.82 -2.21
C VAL A 189 -7.00 -9.24 -1.99
N THR A 190 -7.87 -10.18 -1.63
CA THR A 190 -7.52 -11.60 -1.42
C THR A 190 -6.99 -12.20 -2.72
N MET A 191 -7.71 -12.06 -3.83
CA MET A 191 -7.26 -12.55 -5.14
C MET A 191 -5.92 -11.93 -5.55
N LEU A 192 -5.76 -10.61 -5.40
CA LEU A 192 -4.52 -9.91 -5.74
C LEU A 192 -3.34 -10.40 -4.87
N SER A 193 -3.59 -10.65 -3.58
CA SER A 193 -2.59 -11.18 -2.66
C SER A 193 -2.17 -12.61 -3.04
N GLU A 194 -3.12 -13.46 -3.43
CA GLU A 194 -2.83 -14.82 -3.89
C GLU A 194 -1.96 -14.81 -5.16
N VAL A 195 -2.29 -13.94 -6.12
CA VAL A 195 -1.56 -13.83 -7.39
C VAL A 195 -0.15 -13.25 -7.21
N HIS A 196 0.01 -12.23 -6.37
CA HIS A 196 1.24 -11.44 -6.32
C HIS A 196 2.10 -11.65 -5.08
N LEU A 197 1.49 -12.04 -3.96
CA LEU A 197 2.18 -12.14 -2.67
C LEU A 197 2.42 -13.57 -2.22
N LEU A 198 1.66 -14.58 -2.67
CA LEU A 198 1.74 -15.94 -2.09
C LEU A 198 3.00 -16.72 -2.50
N GLU A 199 3.50 -16.53 -3.74
CA GLU A 199 4.50 -17.41 -4.37
C GLU A 199 5.86 -16.75 -4.66
N SER A 200 6.04 -15.45 -4.40
CA SER A 200 7.29 -14.80 -4.76
C SER A 200 8.39 -15.08 -3.73
N GLU A 201 9.47 -15.75 -4.15
CA GLU A 201 10.75 -15.76 -3.42
C GLU A 201 11.22 -14.33 -3.11
N ASP A 202 10.83 -13.36 -3.95
CA ASP A 202 11.03 -11.93 -3.75
C ASP A 202 9.71 -11.19 -3.45
N ALA A 203 9.33 -11.19 -2.18
CA ALA A 203 8.16 -10.46 -1.66
C ALA A 203 8.13 -8.97 -2.06
N VAL A 204 9.29 -8.36 -2.33
CA VAL A 204 9.37 -6.95 -2.74
C VAL A 204 8.91 -6.78 -4.19
N LEU A 205 9.31 -7.70 -5.08
CA LEU A 205 8.86 -7.69 -6.47
C LEU A 205 7.35 -7.95 -6.56
N GLY A 206 6.86 -8.97 -5.85
CA GLY A 206 5.43 -9.25 -5.75
C GLY A 206 4.62 -8.03 -5.27
N PHE A 207 5.15 -7.34 -4.26
CA PHE A 207 4.54 -6.11 -3.74
C PHE A 207 4.40 -5.00 -4.79
N THR A 208 5.39 -4.83 -5.68
CA THR A 208 5.32 -3.77 -6.72
C THR A 208 4.23 -4.01 -7.77
N HIS A 209 3.77 -5.25 -7.92
CA HIS A 209 2.62 -5.58 -8.76
C HIS A 209 1.30 -5.51 -7.97
N PHE A 210 1.32 -5.94 -6.72
CA PHE A 210 0.16 -5.94 -5.83
C PHE A 210 -0.32 -4.53 -5.49
N TRP A 211 0.56 -3.68 -4.95
CA TRP A 211 0.15 -2.44 -4.29
C TRP A 211 -0.59 -1.45 -5.20
N PRO A 212 -0.13 -1.16 -6.44
CA PRO A 212 -0.79 -0.18 -7.29
C PRO A 212 -2.25 -0.52 -7.62
N VAL A 213 -2.61 -1.80 -7.65
CA VAL A 213 -3.98 -2.26 -7.95
C VAL A 213 -4.81 -2.56 -6.71
N SER A 214 -4.17 -2.88 -5.58
CA SER A 214 -4.88 -3.18 -4.33
C SER A 214 -5.12 -1.96 -3.43
N GLN A 215 -4.35 -0.87 -3.61
CA GLN A 215 -4.32 0.26 -2.68
C GLN A 215 -5.72 0.85 -2.45
N GLU A 216 -6.51 1.06 -3.51
CA GLU A 216 -7.85 1.62 -3.38
C GLU A 216 -8.76 0.74 -2.54
N HIS A 217 -8.73 -0.57 -2.78
CA HIS A 217 -9.53 -1.54 -2.03
C HIS A 217 -9.09 -1.65 -0.57
N ILE A 218 -7.79 -1.56 -0.27
CA ILE A 218 -7.29 -1.55 1.11
C ILE A 218 -7.78 -0.30 1.86
N LEU A 219 -7.75 0.87 1.21
CA LEU A 219 -8.26 2.11 1.79
C LEU A 219 -9.78 2.07 1.94
N GLN A 220 -10.50 1.47 0.99
CA GLN A 220 -11.94 1.27 1.10
C GLN A 220 -12.31 0.37 2.29
N ILE A 221 -11.60 -0.75 2.48
CA ILE A 221 -11.76 -1.61 3.67
C ILE A 221 -11.58 -0.81 4.96
N LEU A 222 -10.56 0.04 5.03
CA LEU A 222 -10.31 0.88 6.21
C LEU A 222 -11.43 1.89 6.45
N ASP A 223 -11.94 2.54 5.39
CA ASP A 223 -13.04 3.49 5.46
C ASP A 223 -14.32 2.79 5.96
N ASP A 224 -14.65 1.62 5.40
CA ASP A 224 -15.85 0.85 5.75
C ASP A 224 -15.78 0.36 7.20
N LEU A 225 -14.63 -0.14 7.63
CA LEU A 225 -14.41 -0.56 9.02
C LEU A 225 -14.56 0.60 9.99
N SER A 226 -14.04 1.78 9.62
CA SER A 226 -14.15 2.99 10.43
C SER A 226 -15.59 3.47 10.52
N ALA A 227 -16.33 3.45 9.40
CA ALA A 227 -17.74 3.81 9.35
C ALA A 227 -18.62 2.85 10.17
N ALA A 228 -18.26 1.57 10.23
CA ALA A 228 -18.91 0.57 11.06
C ALA A 228 -18.57 0.66 12.56
N GLY A 229 -17.71 1.59 12.97
CA GLY A 229 -17.35 1.81 14.38
C GLY A 229 -16.21 0.92 14.89
N TYR A 230 -15.52 0.19 14.01
CA TYR A 230 -14.29 -0.54 14.36
C TYR A 230 -13.04 0.35 14.25
N GLY A 231 -13.21 1.59 13.80
CA GLY A 231 -12.17 2.61 13.74
C GLY A 231 -11.57 2.91 15.11
N VAL A 232 -10.29 3.29 15.10
CA VAL A 232 -9.64 3.85 16.28
C VAL A 232 -10.02 5.33 16.37
N ASP A 233 -10.65 5.72 17.47
CA ASP A 233 -10.84 7.14 17.78
C ASP A 233 -9.49 7.76 18.13
N MET A 234 -8.84 8.35 17.13
CA MET A 234 -7.53 8.96 17.26
C MET A 234 -7.53 10.19 18.19
N GLU A 235 -8.69 10.84 18.37
CA GLU A 235 -8.82 11.98 19.29
C GLU A 235 -8.83 11.47 20.73
N LYS A 236 -9.65 10.46 21.00
CA LYS A 236 -9.66 9.77 22.29
C LYS A 236 -8.31 9.17 22.65
N LEU A 237 -7.62 8.54 21.69
CA LEU A 237 -6.29 7.97 21.93
C LEU A 237 -5.24 9.04 22.26
N GLY A 238 -5.37 10.22 21.66
CA GLY A 238 -4.52 11.37 21.97
C GLY A 238 -4.78 11.95 23.36
N GLU A 239 -6.04 12.02 23.78
CA GLU A 239 -6.44 12.49 25.12
C GLU A 239 -6.00 11.52 26.22
N GLU A 240 -6.16 10.21 26.02
CA GLU A 240 -5.71 9.18 26.97
C GLU A 240 -4.19 9.21 27.17
N ALA A 241 -3.42 9.24 26.08
CA ALA A 241 -1.97 9.35 26.15
C ALA A 241 -1.50 10.64 26.85
N LEU A 242 -2.20 11.75 26.65
CA LEU A 242 -1.90 13.01 27.32
C LEU A 242 -2.20 12.94 28.82
N ASN A 243 -3.33 12.32 29.20
CA ASN A 243 -3.72 12.14 30.60
C ASN A 243 -2.74 11.23 31.34
N ASP A 244 -2.26 10.17 30.71
CA ASP A 244 -1.27 9.26 31.30
C ASP A 244 0.05 10.00 31.60
N LEU A 245 0.54 10.81 30.64
CA LEU A 245 1.73 11.65 30.83
C LEU A 245 1.55 12.70 31.94
N GLN A 246 0.35 13.25 32.10
CA GLN A 246 0.04 14.18 33.18
C GLN A 246 -0.01 13.47 34.54
N SER A 247 -0.50 12.22 34.58
CA SER A 247 -0.59 11.42 35.80
C SER A 247 0.77 10.92 36.31
N GLU A 248 1.73 10.65 35.42
CA GLU A 248 3.10 10.28 35.79
C GLU A 248 3.88 11.47 36.38
N ASN A 249 3.68 12.67 35.82
CA ASN A 249 4.33 13.89 36.32
C ASN A 249 3.82 14.36 37.69
N GLN A 250 2.62 13.96 38.12
CA GLN A 250 2.09 14.28 39.45
C GLN A 250 2.57 13.33 40.56
N LYS A 251 3.26 12.24 40.22
CA LYS A 251 3.77 11.24 41.18
C LYS A 251 5.26 11.41 41.50
N SER A 252 5.93 12.38 40.90
CA SER A 252 7.31 12.80 41.23
C SER A 252 7.32 14.05 42.09
#